data_AF-A0A5C1NLH1-F1
#
_entry.id   AF-A0A5C1NLH1-F1
#
_cell.length_a   1.000
_cell.length_b   1.000
_cell.length_c   1.000
_cell.angle_alpha   90.00
_cell.angle_beta   90.00
_cell.angle_gamma   90.00
#
_symmetry.space_group_name_H-M   'P 1'
#
loop_
_entity.id
_entity.type
_entity.pdbx_description
1 polymer ?
#
loop_
_entity_poly.entity_id
_entity_poly.type
_entity_poly.pdbx_seq_one_letter_code
_entity_poly.pdbx_strand_id
1 'polypeptide(L)'
;MKTLFRVVSSASWKQAQGIVPRCGNDHHADGVHLCLPKAIAYTTNTYFTADEHPILLEVDIAPFAEQIEWREPTDSEPWQRPLARIPGIPVDSIISITPLEIDNA
;
A
#
# COMPACT_ATOMS: atom_id res chain seq x y z
N MET A 1 10.94 0.36 -15.00
CA MET A 1 9.64 0.36 -14.31
C MET A 1 9.89 0.75 -12.87
N LYS A 2 9.21 1.76 -12.34
CA LYS A 2 9.31 2.08 -10.90
C LYS A 2 8.06 1.50 -10.26
N THR A 3 8.20 0.50 -9.41
CA THR A 3 7.07 -0.13 -8.73
C THR A 3 7.17 0.09 -7.24
N LEU A 4 6.01 0.28 -6.63
CA LEU A 4 5.81 0.23 -5.19
C LEU A 4 4.63 -0.68 -4.91
N PHE A 5 4.43 -1.00 -3.64
CA PHE A 5 3.43 -1.96 -3.22
C PHE A 5 2.41 -1.32 -2.30
N ARG A 6 1.22 -1.91 -2.24
CA ARG A 6 0.21 -1.56 -1.25
C ARG A 6 -0.42 -2.83 -0.72
N VAL A 7 -0.59 -2.92 0.60
CA VAL A 7 -1.42 -3.96 1.21
C VAL A 7 -2.80 -3.38 1.48
N VAL A 8 -3.84 -4.11 1.09
CA VAL A 8 -5.25 -3.80 1.36
C VAL A 8 -5.99 -5.04 1.81
N SER A 9 -7.13 -4.89 2.47
CA SER A 9 -8.03 -6.03 2.74
C SER A 9 -8.78 -6.44 1.47
N SER A 10 -9.21 -7.71 1.39
CA SER A 10 -10.05 -8.19 0.30
C SER A 10 -11.35 -7.38 0.17
N ALA A 11 -11.93 -6.95 1.30
CA ALA A 11 -13.12 -6.11 1.31
C ALA A 11 -12.87 -4.73 0.69
N SER A 12 -11.76 -4.08 1.04
CA SER A 12 -11.38 -2.78 0.46
C SER A 12 -11.13 -2.88 -1.04
N TRP A 13 -10.46 -3.94 -1.49
CA TRP A 13 -10.25 -4.20 -2.92
C TRP A 13 -11.55 -4.38 -3.68
N LYS A 14 -12.52 -5.15 -3.14
CA LYS A 14 -13.83 -5.34 -3.77
C LYS A 14 -14.65 -4.05 -3.92
N GLN A 15 -14.37 -3.04 -3.10
CA GLN A 15 -15.02 -1.73 -3.17
C GLN A 15 -14.34 -0.77 -4.15
N ALA A 16 -13.16 -1.11 -4.66
CA ALA A 16 -12.44 -0.25 -5.60
C ALA A 16 -13.22 -0.10 -6.91
N GLN A 17 -13.48 1.14 -7.30
CA GLN A 17 -14.17 1.49 -8.55
C GLN A 17 -13.37 2.58 -9.26
N GLY A 18 -12.52 2.18 -10.21
CA GLY A 18 -11.56 3.07 -10.88
C GLY A 18 -10.41 3.57 -9.97
N ILE A 19 -10.63 3.62 -8.65
CA ILE A 19 -9.65 4.02 -7.64
C ILE A 19 -9.74 3.04 -6.45
N VAL A 20 -8.58 2.63 -5.93
CA VAL A 20 -8.42 1.96 -4.64
C VAL A 20 -8.51 3.02 -3.54
N PRO A 21 -9.47 2.90 -2.61
CA PRO A 21 -9.73 3.94 -1.62
C PRO A 21 -8.60 4.06 -0.59
N ARG A 22 -8.45 5.28 -0.06
CA ARG A 22 -7.61 5.56 1.12
C ARG A 22 -8.16 4.82 2.34
N CYS A 23 -7.27 4.34 3.22
CA CYS A 23 -7.64 3.85 4.55
C CYS A 23 -7.57 4.96 5.62
N GLY A 24 -7.90 4.63 6.87
CA GLY A 24 -7.84 5.61 7.98
C GLY A 24 -6.48 6.31 8.11
N ASN A 25 -5.38 5.55 8.03
CA ASN A 25 -4.01 6.11 8.10
C ASN A 25 -3.71 7.02 6.90
N ASP A 26 -4.21 6.68 5.71
CA ASP A 26 -4.04 7.48 4.51
C ASP A 26 -4.79 8.82 4.61
N HIS A 27 -6.01 8.80 5.15
CA HIS A 27 -6.77 10.02 5.42
C HIS A 27 -6.07 10.91 6.45
N HIS A 28 -5.54 10.31 7.54
CA HIS A 28 -4.81 11.05 8.55
C HIS A 28 -3.54 11.72 8.01
N ALA A 29 -2.81 11.03 7.14
CA ALA A 29 -1.59 11.55 6.53
C ALA A 29 -1.81 12.44 5.29
N ASP A 30 -3.06 12.57 4.83
CA ASP A 30 -3.44 13.17 3.55
C ASP A 30 -2.65 12.64 2.35
N GLY A 31 -2.64 11.32 2.18
CA GLY A 31 -1.95 10.65 1.07
C GLY A 31 -2.04 9.13 1.19
N VAL A 32 -1.69 8.42 0.12
CA VAL A 32 -1.68 6.96 0.11
C VAL A 32 -0.32 6.43 0.53
N HIS A 33 -0.28 5.65 1.61
CA HIS A 33 0.93 4.93 2.00
C HIS A 33 1.25 3.84 0.98
N LEU A 34 2.47 3.84 0.49
CA LEU A 34 3.01 2.78 -0.34
C LEU A 34 4.16 2.09 0.41
N CYS A 35 4.52 0.89 -0.02
CA CYS A 35 5.51 0.04 0.61
C CYS A 35 6.64 -0.26 -0.38
N LEU A 36 7.87 -0.27 0.11
CA LEU A 36 8.96 -0.96 -0.56
C LEU A 36 8.82 -2.48 -0.38
N PRO A 37 9.43 -3.32 -1.23
CA PRO A 37 9.40 -4.78 -1.07
C PRO A 37 9.75 -5.24 0.35
N LYS A 38 10.80 -4.67 0.94
CA LYS A 38 11.26 -5.01 2.31
C LYS A 38 10.28 -4.64 3.42
N ALA A 39 9.30 -3.77 3.15
CA ALA A 39 8.29 -3.35 4.12
C ALA A 39 7.04 -4.23 4.10
N ILE A 40 6.83 -5.05 3.06
CA ILE A 40 5.57 -5.79 2.85
C ILE A 40 5.24 -6.68 4.05
N ALA A 41 6.20 -7.50 4.48
CA ALA A 41 5.99 -8.42 5.61
C ALA A 41 5.65 -7.68 6.91
N TYR A 42 6.35 -6.56 7.18
CA TYR A 42 6.05 -5.73 8.35
C TYR A 42 4.65 -5.13 8.28
N THR A 43 4.31 -4.47 7.16
CA THR A 43 3.00 -3.83 6.97
C THR A 43 1.87 -4.85 7.10
N THR A 44 2.04 -6.02 6.49
CA THR A 44 1.06 -7.12 6.50
C THR A 44 0.80 -7.59 7.93
N ASN A 45 1.85 -7.93 8.68
CA ASN A 45 1.71 -8.49 10.02
C ASN A 45 1.36 -7.44 11.10
N THR A 46 1.60 -6.16 10.84
CA THR A 46 1.35 -5.07 11.81
C THR A 46 -0.07 -4.51 11.70
N TYR A 47 -0.61 -4.41 10.48
CA TYR A 47 -1.85 -3.67 10.23
C TYR A 47 -3.02 -4.52 9.73
N PHE A 48 -2.80 -5.81 9.48
CA PHE A 48 -3.83 -6.70 8.98
C PHE A 48 -3.92 -7.98 9.81
N THR A 49 -5.12 -8.53 9.85
CA THR A 49 -5.44 -9.83 10.43
C THR A 49 -5.74 -10.85 9.34
N ALA A 50 -5.70 -12.14 9.69
CA ALA A 50 -6.00 -13.21 8.73
C ALA A 50 -7.44 -13.11 8.17
N ASP A 51 -8.40 -12.71 9.00
CA ASP A 51 -9.82 -12.56 8.63
C ASP A 51 -10.06 -11.42 7.63
N GLU A 52 -9.15 -10.46 7.52
CA GLU A 52 -9.22 -9.40 6.53
C GLU A 52 -8.80 -9.86 5.12
N HIS A 53 -8.23 -11.07 5.01
CA HIS A 53 -7.71 -11.66 3.79
C HIS A 53 -6.86 -10.64 3.01
N PRO A 54 -5.69 -10.24 3.55
CA PRO A 54 -4.88 -9.18 2.97
C PRO A 54 -4.42 -9.54 1.56
N ILE A 55 -4.33 -8.52 0.72
CA ILE A 55 -3.94 -8.60 -0.68
C ILE A 55 -2.83 -7.59 -0.92
N LEU A 56 -1.77 -8.05 -1.56
CA LEU A 56 -0.71 -7.23 -2.09
C LEU A 56 -1.08 -6.73 -3.48
N LEU A 57 -1.03 -5.42 -3.66
CA LEU A 57 -1.09 -4.76 -4.96
C LEU A 57 0.32 -4.33 -5.35
N GLU A 58 0.77 -4.74 -6.53
CA GLU A 58 1.94 -4.14 -7.18
C GLU A 58 1.46 -2.96 -8.04
N VAL A 59 2.09 -1.81 -7.89
CA VAL A 59 1.62 -0.54 -8.44
C VAL A 59 2.68 0.07 -9.35
N ASP A 60 2.33 0.36 -10.59
CA ASP A 60 3.12 1.24 -11.46
C ASP A 60 2.97 2.67 -10.97
N ILE A 61 4.07 3.23 -10.47
CA ILE A 61 4.05 4.59 -9.94
C ILE A 61 4.40 5.65 -10.98
N ALA A 62 4.74 5.27 -12.22
CA ALA A 62 5.11 6.22 -13.26
C ALA A 62 4.10 7.38 -13.46
N PRO A 63 2.78 7.17 -13.42
CA PRO A 63 1.80 8.25 -13.62
C PRO A 63 1.77 9.31 -12.52
N PHE A 64 2.28 9.00 -11.32
CA PHE A 64 2.22 9.89 -10.15
C PHE A 64 3.53 9.96 -9.37
N ALA A 65 4.66 9.58 -9.98
CA ALA A 65 5.95 9.48 -9.31
C ALA A 65 6.42 10.80 -8.67
N GLU A 66 6.11 11.94 -9.30
CA GLU A 66 6.45 13.28 -8.80
C GLU A 66 5.63 13.70 -7.58
N GLN A 67 4.51 13.01 -7.31
CA GLN A 67 3.63 13.28 -6.16
C GLN A 67 3.99 12.39 -4.96
N ILE A 68 5.05 11.59 -5.06
CA ILE A 68 5.49 10.72 -3.97
C ILE A 68 6.47 11.48 -3.07
N GLU A 69 6.05 11.68 -1.83
CA GLU A 69 6.92 12.11 -0.75
C GLU A 69 7.68 10.89 -0.20
N TRP A 70 9.00 10.94 -0.28
CA TRP A 70 9.89 9.92 0.28
C TRP A 70 10.27 10.31 1.70
N ARG A 71 9.53 9.77 2.69
CA ARG A 71 9.78 10.08 4.10
C ARG A 71 10.91 9.24 4.66
N GLU A 72 11.66 9.85 5.58
CA GLU A 72 12.78 9.21 6.26
C GLU A 72 12.34 7.94 7.03
N PRO A 73 13.25 6.96 7.16
CA PRO A 73 13.08 5.80 8.03
C PRO A 73 12.85 6.21 9.50
N THR A 74 12.25 5.30 10.26
CA THR A 74 12.14 5.39 11.72
C THR A 74 12.79 4.17 12.37
N ASP A 75 12.92 4.17 13.69
CA ASP A 75 13.44 3.01 14.43
C ASP A 75 12.61 1.74 14.21
N SER A 76 11.28 1.89 14.08
CA SER A 76 10.35 0.78 13.83
C SER A 76 10.23 0.40 12.35
N GLU A 77 10.53 1.34 11.45
CA GLU A 77 10.45 1.17 10.00
C GLU A 77 11.79 1.60 9.38
N PRO A 78 12.84 0.74 9.41
CA PRO A 78 14.19 1.05 8.92
C PRO A 78 14.29 1.05 7.38
N TRP A 79 13.31 1.64 6.73
CA TRP A 79 13.22 1.81 5.28
C TRP A 79 12.56 3.13 4.94
N GLN A 80 12.81 3.61 3.71
CA GLN A 80 12.11 4.77 3.17
C GLN A 80 10.61 4.49 3.12
N ARG A 81 9.80 5.51 3.45
CA ARG A 81 8.35 5.36 3.66
C ARG A 81 7.58 6.24 2.67
N PRO A 82 7.35 5.76 1.43
CA PRO A 82 6.72 6.55 0.40
C PRO A 82 5.26 6.85 0.72
N LEU A 83 4.88 8.12 0.55
CA LEU A 83 3.52 8.63 0.70
C LEU A 83 3.13 9.36 -0.58
N ALA A 84 2.21 8.79 -1.36
CA ALA A 84 1.73 9.41 -2.58
C ALA A 84 0.64 10.45 -2.26
N ARG A 85 0.83 11.70 -2.67
CA ARG A 85 -0.11 12.82 -2.47
C ARG A 85 -1.27 12.78 -3.48
N ILE A 86 -1.97 11.65 -3.54
CA ILE A 86 -3.06 11.34 -4.49
C ILE A 86 -4.32 10.91 -3.75
N PRO A 87 -5.55 11.13 -4.29
CA PRO A 87 -6.80 10.82 -3.61
C PRO A 87 -7.06 9.32 -3.40
N GLY A 88 -6.32 8.46 -4.10
CA GLY A 88 -6.35 7.01 -4.04
C GLY A 88 -5.51 6.44 -5.18
N ILE A 89 -5.26 5.12 -5.20
CA ILE A 89 -4.46 4.50 -6.27
C ILE A 89 -5.37 4.25 -7.47
N PRO A 90 -5.08 4.77 -8.68
CA PRO A 90 -5.84 4.41 -9.86
C PRO A 90 -5.78 2.89 -10.09
N VAL A 91 -6.92 2.24 -10.34
CA VAL A 91 -6.95 0.80 -10.59
C VAL A 91 -6.13 0.43 -11.84
N ASP A 92 -6.09 1.30 -12.84
CA ASP A 92 -5.29 1.13 -14.06
C ASP A 92 -3.76 1.18 -13.79
N SER A 93 -3.34 1.64 -12.62
CA SER A 93 -1.94 1.61 -12.18
C SER A 93 -1.58 0.30 -11.47
N ILE A 94 -2.52 -0.62 -11.25
CA ILE A 94 -2.24 -1.91 -10.60
C ILE A 94 -1.71 -2.89 -11.64
N ILE A 95 -0.47 -3.36 -11.44
CA ILE A 95 0.20 -4.33 -12.31
C ILE A 95 -0.21 -5.75 -11.95
N SER A 96 -0.23 -6.08 -10.67
CA SER A 96 -0.51 -7.42 -10.19
C SER A 96 -1.18 -7.40 -8.82
N ILE A 97 -1.88 -8.51 -8.52
CA ILE A 97 -2.66 -8.70 -7.29
C ILE A 97 -2.30 -10.08 -6.74
N THR A 98 -1.80 -10.12 -5.52
CA THR A 98 -1.35 -11.37 -4.87
C THR A 98 -1.98 -11.49 -3.48
N PRO A 99 -2.75 -12.56 -3.19
CA PRO A 99 -3.18 -12.84 -1.82
C PRO A 99 -1.99 -13.01 -0.88
N LEU A 100 -2.10 -12.49 0.33
CA LEU A 100 -1.09 -12.63 1.37
C LEU A 100 -1.61 -13.54 2.49
N GLU A 101 -0.70 -14.33 3.06
CA GLU A 101 -0.95 -15.10 4.27
C GLU A 101 -0.41 -14.32 5.47
N ILE A 102 -1.18 -14.31 6.58
CA ILE A 102 -0.68 -13.80 7.86
C ILE A 102 -0.01 -14.94 8.59
N ASP A 103 1.27 -14.78 8.90
CA ASP A 103 2.00 -15.71 9.75
C ASP A 103 1.56 -15.48 11.19
N ASN A 104 0.61 -16.30 11.66
CA ASN A 104 0.28 -16.39 13.08
C ASN A 104 1.40 -17.18 13.78
N ALA A 105 2.51 -16.51 14.08
CA ALA A 105 3.57 -17.05 14.93
C ALA A 105 3.19 -16.97 16.42
#